data_AF-A0A4Y2C9M2-F1
#
_entry.id   AF-A0A4Y2C9M2-F1
#
_cell.length_a   1.000
_cell.length_b   1.000
_cell.length_c   1.000
_cell.angle_alpha   90.00
_cell.angle_beta   90.00
_cell.angle_gamma   90.00
#
_symmetry.space_group_name_H-M   'P 1'
#
loop_
_entity.id
_entity.type
_entity.pdbx_description
1 polymer ?
#
loop_
_entity_poly.entity_id
_entity_poly.type
_entity_poly.pdbx_seq_one_letter_code
_entity_poly.pdbx_strand_id
1 'polypeptide(L)'
;MGRYISNKEGVWRILQFPIHKRHLTVIHLSVHLENVQRVYFTKENAAQHAHAVEETTLTSFLRLCTQDEFARTLLRFEVPKY
;
A
#
# COMPACT_ATOMS: atom_id res chain seq x y z
N MET A 1 -7.19 5.59 -20.43
CA MET A 1 -8.01 4.58 -19.72
C MET A 1 -8.42 5.15 -18.36
N GLY A 2 -9.69 5.50 -18.21
CA GLY A 2 -10.24 5.97 -16.94
C GLY A 2 -10.59 4.81 -16.02
N ARG A 3 -10.37 4.97 -14.71
CA ARG A 3 -10.88 4.03 -13.69
C ARG A 3 -12.30 4.43 -13.33
N TYR A 4 -13.24 3.49 -13.33
CA TYR A 4 -14.57 3.72 -12.79
C TYR A 4 -14.47 3.90 -11.28
N ILE A 5 -15.02 5.01 -10.78
CA ILE A 5 -15.21 5.26 -9.34
C ILE A 5 -16.71 5.29 -9.05
N SER A 6 -17.10 4.82 -7.86
CA SER A 6 -18.50 4.81 -7.46
C SER A 6 -19.05 6.25 -7.35
N ASN A 7 -20.35 6.43 -7.58
CA ASN A 7 -21.00 7.74 -7.45
C ASN A 7 -20.72 8.39 -6.08
N LYS A 8 -20.72 7.60 -5.00
CA LYS A 8 -20.42 8.07 -3.65
C LYS A 8 -18.98 8.60 -3.51
N GLU A 9 -18.00 7.92 -4.10
CA GLU A 9 -16.61 8.35 -4.07
C GLU A 9 -16.37 9.59 -4.96
N GLY A 10 -17.02 9.66 -6.12
CA GLY A 10 -16.95 10.83 -7.00
C GLY A 10 -17.49 12.09 -6.33
N VAL A 11 -18.69 12.01 -5.74
CA VAL A 11 -19.31 13.11 -5.00
C VAL A 11 -18.45 13.56 -3.82
N TRP A 12 -17.83 12.61 -3.10
CA TRP A 12 -16.92 12.94 -2.00
C TRP A 12 -15.68 13.72 -2.47
N ARG A 13 -15.04 13.26 -3.55
CA ARG A 13 -13.84 13.91 -4.08
C ARG A 13 -14.12 15.34 -4.57
N ILE A 14 -15.31 15.58 -5.12
CA ILE A 14 -15.73 16.90 -5.64
C ILE A 14 -16.15 17.84 -4.51
N LEU A 15 -17.00 17.36 -3.59
CA LEU A 15 -17.66 18.24 -2.62
C LEU A 15 -16.97 18.26 -1.25
N GLN A 16 -16.05 17.32 -1.00
CA GLN A 16 -15.25 17.19 0.23
C GLN A 16 -16.07 17.22 1.53
N PHE A 17 -17.35 16.84 1.48
CA PHE A 17 -18.18 16.80 2.67
C PHE A 17 -17.65 15.79 3.69
N PRO A 18 -17.66 16.11 4.99
CA PRO A 18 -17.28 15.18 6.04
C PRO A 18 -18.32 14.07 6.10
N ILE A 19 -18.02 12.92 5.49
CA ILE A 19 -19.05 11.88 5.32
C ILE A 19 -19.41 11.27 6.68
N HIS A 20 -18.45 11.09 7.59
CA HIS A 20 -18.71 10.63 8.96
C HIS A 20 -17.60 11.13 9.89
N LYS A 21 -17.90 11.50 11.15
CA LYS A 21 -16.90 11.64 12.23
C LYS A 21 -16.37 10.26 12.67
N ARG A 22 -15.89 9.45 11.73
CA ARG A 22 -15.19 8.21 12.01
C ARG A 22 -13.71 8.48 11.79
N HIS A 23 -12.92 8.35 12.85
CA HIS A 23 -11.50 8.11 12.67
C HIS A 23 -11.38 6.82 11.86
N LEU A 24 -10.89 6.93 10.62
CA LEU A 24 -10.59 5.75 9.82
C LEU A 24 -9.50 4.98 10.57
N THR A 25 -9.86 3.85 11.20
CA THR A 25 -8.88 2.88 11.73
C THR A 25 -7.99 2.33 10.62
N VAL A 26 -8.43 2.47 9.36
CA VAL A 26 -7.67 2.12 8.18
C VAL A 26 -6.96 3.37 7.66
N ILE A 27 -5.68 3.51 8.01
CA ILE A 27 -4.78 4.46 7.36
C ILE A 27 -4.44 3.88 5.99
N HIS A 28 -4.73 4.62 4.93
CA HIS A 28 -4.31 4.24 3.59
C HIS A 28 -2.78 4.31 3.53
N LEU A 29 -2.11 3.16 3.42
CA LEU A 29 -0.67 3.14 3.19
C LEU A 29 -0.38 3.86 1.86
N SER A 30 0.54 4.82 1.87
CA SER A 30 1.01 5.50 0.66
C SER A 30 1.84 4.51 -0.17
N VAL A 31 1.17 3.62 -0.91
CA VAL A 31 1.83 2.60 -1.75
C VAL A 31 2.17 3.13 -3.15
N HIS A 32 1.76 4.36 -3.48
CA HIS A 32 1.98 4.89 -4.82
C HIS A 32 2.33 6.37 -4.79
N LEU A 33 3.62 6.66 -4.94
CA LEU A 33 4.09 7.94 -5.44
C LEU A 33 4.06 7.90 -6.97
N GLU A 34 3.73 9.02 -7.60
CA GLU A 34 3.62 9.10 -9.05
C GLU A 34 4.97 8.71 -9.71
N ASN A 35 4.93 7.73 -10.63
CA ASN A 35 6.08 7.16 -11.34
C ASN A 35 7.19 6.49 -10.51
N VAL A 36 7.06 6.35 -9.19
CA VAL A 36 8.13 5.74 -8.36
C VAL A 36 8.12 4.21 -8.42
N GLN A 37 6.96 3.58 -8.63
CA GLN A 37 6.79 2.12 -8.58
C GLN A 37 6.08 1.53 -9.81
N ARG A 38 6.19 2.19 -10.97
CA ARG A 38 5.56 1.72 -12.21
C ARG A 38 6.46 0.68 -12.89
N VAL A 39 6.02 -0.57 -12.94
CA VAL A 39 6.68 -1.67 -13.66
C VAL A 39 5.90 -1.98 -14.94
N TYR A 40 6.60 -2.12 -16.07
CA TYR A 40 6.00 -2.51 -17.35
C TYR A 40 6.26 -3.98 -17.63
N PHE A 41 5.19 -4.74 -17.86
CA PHE A 41 5.26 -6.16 -18.16
C PHE A 41 5.21 -6.41 -19.68
N THR A 42 6.18 -7.14 -20.18
CA THR A 42 6.24 -7.76 -21.50
C THR A 42 6.40 -9.27 -21.34
N LYS A 43 6.20 -10.05 -22.42
CA LYS A 43 6.33 -11.52 -22.35
C LYS A 43 7.74 -11.95 -21.95
N GLU A 44 8.74 -11.15 -22.30
CA GLU A 44 10.15 -11.42 -22.11
C GLU A 44 10.62 -11.07 -20.70
N ASN A 45 10.03 -10.03 -20.07
CA ASN A 45 10.47 -9.53 -18.76
C ASN A 45 9.58 -9.96 -17.59
N ALA A 46 8.38 -10.49 -17.85
CA ALA A 46 7.41 -10.78 -16.78
C ALA A 46 7.91 -11.84 -15.79
N ALA A 47 8.54 -12.90 -16.28
CA ALA A 47 9.13 -13.93 -15.42
C ALA A 47 10.25 -13.34 -14.56
N GLN A 48 11.14 -12.54 -15.17
CA GLN A 48 12.23 -11.88 -14.46
C GLN A 48 11.72 -10.92 -13.38
N HIS A 49 10.70 -10.10 -13.67
CA HIS A 49 10.09 -9.21 -12.67
C HIS A 49 9.33 -9.95 -11.56
N ALA A 50 8.72 -11.09 -11.86
CA ALA A 50 8.08 -11.93 -10.84
C ALA A 50 9.10 -12.52 -9.85
N HIS A 51 10.33 -12.80 -10.31
CA HIS A 51 11.41 -13.32 -9.47
C HIS A 51 12.28 -12.22 -8.83
N ALA A 52 12.38 -11.04 -9.45
CA ALA A 52 13.18 -9.91 -8.99
C ALA A 52 12.37 -8.93 -8.14
N VAL A 53 11.59 -9.42 -7.17
CA VAL A 53 10.90 -8.54 -6.23
C VAL A 53 11.95 -7.93 -5.31
N GLU A 54 12.31 -6.67 -5.56
CA GLU A 54 13.14 -5.91 -4.62
C GLU A 54 12.45 -5.86 -3.25
N GLU A 55 13.26 -6.02 -2.19
CA GLU A 55 12.76 -5.93 -0.84
C GLU A 55 12.29 -4.50 -0.55
N THR A 56 10.96 -4.33 -0.55
CA THR A 56 10.33 -3.12 -0.05
C THR A 56 10.27 -3.13 1.47
N THR A 57 10.16 -1.95 2.10
CA THR A 57 9.97 -1.84 3.56
C THR A 57 8.76 -2.65 4.05
N LEU A 58 7.70 -2.79 3.23
CA LEU A 58 6.54 -3.59 3.58
C LEU A 58 6.86 -5.09 3.57
N THR A 59 7.53 -5.58 2.54
CA THR A 59 7.94 -7.00 2.45
C THR A 59 8.96 -7.37 3.52
N SER A 60 9.89 -6.48 3.86
CA SER A 60 10.84 -6.69 4.96
C SER A 60 10.11 -6.71 6.31
N PHE A 61 9.09 -5.86 6.52
CA PHE A 61 8.24 -5.92 7.71
C PHE A 61 7.45 -7.24 7.80
N LEU A 62 6.85 -7.70 6.70
CA LEU A 62 6.14 -8.98 6.68
C LEU A 62 7.06 -10.16 6.97
N ARG A 63 8.30 -10.14 6.45
CA ARG A 63 9.32 -11.14 6.79
C ARG A 63 9.71 -11.08 8.26
N LEU A 64 9.87 -9.88 8.82
CA LEU A 64 10.15 -9.74 10.26
C LEU A 64 9.03 -10.37 11.10
N CYS A 65 7.77 -10.17 10.73
CA CYS A 65 6.63 -10.80 11.40
C CYS A 65 6.63 -12.34 11.28
N THR A 66 7.25 -12.95 10.26
CA THR A 66 7.35 -14.43 10.22
C THR A 66 8.40 -14.97 11.18
N GLN A 67 9.43 -14.17 11.47
CA GLN A 67 10.58 -14.55 12.29
C GLN A 67 10.43 -14.16 13.77
N ASP A 68 9.71 -13.08 14.06
CA ASP A 68 9.56 -12.51 15.40
C ASP A 68 8.07 -12.35 15.77
N GLU A 69 7.69 -12.93 16.90
CA GLU A 69 6.33 -12.86 17.44
C GLU A 69 6.02 -11.48 18.04
N PHE A 70 7.01 -10.79 18.60
CA PHE A 70 6.85 -9.42 19.09
C PHE A 70 6.53 -8.45 17.95
N ALA A 71 7.23 -8.60 16.81
CA ALA A 71 6.99 -7.78 15.63
C ALA A 71 5.55 -7.89 15.07
N ARG A 72 4.82 -8.98 15.34
CA ARG A 72 3.40 -9.14 14.95
C ARG A 72 2.47 -8.23 15.76
N THR A 73 2.90 -7.77 16.93
CA THR A 73 2.11 -6.88 17.79
C THR A 73 2.24 -5.41 17.39
N LEU A 74 3.22 -5.08 16.55
CA LEU A 74 3.54 -3.71 16.16
C LEU A 74 2.91 -3.32 14.83
N LEU A 75 2.57 -2.04 14.68
CA LEU A 75 2.32 -1.45 13.38
C LEU A 75 3.66 -1.18 12.67
N ARG A 76 3.69 -1.23 11.33
CA ARG A 76 4.92 -1.03 10.53
C ARG A 76 5.72 0.23 10.93
N PHE A 77 5.03 1.32 11.27
CA PHE A 77 5.68 2.59 11.65
C PHE A 77 6.17 2.63 13.11
N GLU A 78 5.84 1.63 13.91
CA GLU A 78 6.29 1.49 15.30
C GLU A 78 7.58 0.68 15.39
N VAL A 79 7.86 -0.18 14.40
CA VAL A 79 9.07 -1.01 14.33
C VAL A 79 10.36 -0.20 14.54
N PRO A 80 10.58 0.98 13.92
CA PRO A 80 11.82 1.73 14.14
C PRO A 80 11.98 2.34 15.54
N LYS A 81 10.97 2.22 16.42
CA LYS A 81 11.00 2.75 17.79
C LYS A 81 11.56 1.75 18.80
N TYR A 82 11.84 0.53 18.37
CA TYR A 82 12.38 -0.59 19.17
C TYR A 82 13.70 -1.06 18.56
#